data_AF-A0A9P8ZMS7-F1
#
_entry.id   AF-A0A9P8ZMS7-F1
#
_cell.length_a   1.000
_cell.length_b   1.000
_cell.length_c   1.000
_cell.angle_alpha   90.00
_cell.angle_beta   90.00
_cell.angle_gamma   90.00
#
_symmetry.space_group_name_H-M   'P 1'
#
loop_
_entity.id
_entity.type
_entity.pdbx_description
1 polymer ?
#
loop_
_entity_poly.entity_id
_entity_poly.type
_entity_poly.pdbx_seq_one_letter_code
_entity_poly.pdbx_strand_id
1 'polypeptide(L)'
;MSYEDSIVSLRVEDTEFRISKILLISASPTFGDLLEEAARNGRIARLDVLVDDFREFLWFLNANPSTFDAYRTQADVEARFLRWLAVATVAEKYIATEISRWTVKKMVQLLRRYDCSPTQLVRLYRLAQGLATAGLLVFHSLRLDWARKIDQSPDPVVWIIPARDVGDNSLQARAYL
;
A
#
# COMPACT_ATOMS: atom_id res chain seq x y z
N MET A 1 -17.99 -28.24 -9.33
CA MET A 1 -18.63 -26.94 -9.01
C MET A 1 -18.34 -26.00 -10.17
N SER A 2 -19.36 -25.66 -10.96
CA SER A 2 -19.24 -24.63 -12.01
C SER A 2 -19.25 -23.27 -11.32
N TYR A 3 -18.09 -22.61 -11.23
CA TYR A 3 -18.06 -21.20 -10.85
C TYR A 3 -18.50 -20.41 -12.07
N GLU A 4 -19.78 -20.03 -12.13
CA GLU A 4 -20.19 -18.99 -13.06
C GLU A 4 -19.43 -17.71 -12.71
N ASP A 5 -18.57 -17.28 -13.62
CA ASP A 5 -17.91 -15.97 -13.54
C ASP A 5 -18.96 -14.87 -13.71
N SER A 6 -19.59 -14.51 -12.60
CA SER A 6 -20.61 -13.47 -12.55
C SER A 6 -19.97 -12.11 -12.31
N ILE A 7 -20.51 -11.09 -12.96
CA ILE A 7 -20.14 -9.70 -12.71
C ILE A 7 -20.93 -9.21 -11.49
N VAL A 8 -20.23 -8.67 -10.50
CA VAL A 8 -20.82 -8.06 -9.30
C VAL A 8 -20.66 -6.54 -9.33
N SER A 9 -21.62 -5.83 -8.73
CA SER A 9 -21.52 -4.40 -8.47
C SER A 9 -21.05 -4.13 -7.05
N LEU A 10 -20.05 -3.27 -6.91
CA LEU A 10 -19.56 -2.72 -5.65
C LEU A 10 -19.68 -1.21 -5.71
N ARG A 11 -19.87 -0.56 -4.57
CA ARG A 11 -19.84 0.89 -4.46
C ARG A 11 -18.71 1.34 -3.55
N VAL A 12 -17.88 2.25 -4.04
CA VAL A 12 -16.82 2.92 -3.27
C VAL A 12 -17.12 4.40 -3.35
N GLU A 13 -17.37 5.03 -2.21
CA GLU A 13 -17.92 6.39 -2.15
C GLU A 13 -19.19 6.50 -3.03
N ASP A 14 -19.21 7.44 -3.98
CA ASP A 14 -20.32 7.63 -4.94
C ASP A 14 -20.09 6.90 -6.28
N THR A 15 -19.01 6.12 -6.40
CA THR A 15 -18.65 5.42 -7.64
C THR A 15 -19.04 3.94 -7.59
N GLU A 16 -19.73 3.46 -8.62
CA GLU A 16 -20.04 2.04 -8.78
C GLU A 16 -19.03 1.35 -9.70
N PHE A 17 -18.53 0.20 -9.26
CA PHE A 17 -17.60 -0.64 -9.99
C PHE A 17 -18.26 -1.97 -10.34
N ARG A 18 -18.06 -2.43 -11.57
CA ARG A 18 -18.51 -3.74 -12.06
C ARG A 18 -17.31 -4.63 -12.32
N ILE A 19 -17.17 -5.70 -11.55
CA ILE A 19 -15.95 -6.53 -11.52
C ILE A 19 -16.33 -8.02 -11.54
N SER A 20 -15.47 -8.87 -12.09
CA SER A 20 -15.59 -10.32 -11.97
C SER A 20 -15.58 -10.74 -10.51
N LYS A 21 -16.60 -11.50 -10.10
CA LYS A 21 -16.69 -12.06 -8.74
C LYS A 21 -15.51 -12.97 -8.44
N ILE A 22 -15.10 -13.80 -9.40
CA ILE A 22 -13.98 -14.73 -9.23
C ILE A 22 -12.69 -13.96 -8.99
N LEU A 23 -12.42 -12.93 -9.80
CA LEU A 23 -11.22 -12.10 -9.64
C LEU A 23 -11.15 -11.52 -8.22
N LEU A 24 -12.25 -10.94 -7.74
CA LEU A 24 -12.31 -10.29 -6.44
C LEU A 24 -12.17 -11.28 -5.27
N ILE A 25 -12.87 -12.42 -5.33
CA ILE A 25 -12.80 -13.45 -4.28
C ILE A 25 -11.44 -14.15 -4.28
N SER A 26 -10.83 -14.34 -5.46
CA SER A 26 -9.48 -14.91 -5.56
C SER A 26 -8.42 -13.99 -4.93
N ALA A 27 -8.65 -12.68 -4.94
CA ALA A 27 -7.81 -11.72 -4.23
C ALA A 27 -8.00 -11.81 -2.70
N SER A 28 -9.24 -11.94 -2.24
CA SER A 28 -9.54 -12.21 -0.82
C SER A 28 -10.95 -12.81 -0.63
N PRO A 29 -11.09 -13.87 0.20
CA PRO A 29 -12.38 -14.39 0.63
C PRO A 29 -13.29 -13.37 1.32
N THR A 30 -12.71 -12.34 1.96
CA THR A 30 -13.47 -11.27 2.65
C THR A 30 -14.43 -10.55 1.70
N PHE A 31 -14.08 -10.42 0.42
CA PHE A 31 -15.01 -9.87 -0.57
C PHE A 31 -16.20 -10.79 -0.83
N GLY A 32 -16.03 -12.11 -0.73
CA GLY A 32 -17.11 -13.09 -0.83
C GLY A 32 -18.12 -12.88 0.29
N ASP A 33 -17.65 -12.83 1.53
CA ASP A 33 -18.50 -12.60 2.71
C ASP A 33 -19.30 -11.28 2.59
N LEU A 34 -18.62 -10.22 2.15
CA LEU A 34 -19.22 -8.89 1.97
C LEU A 34 -20.29 -8.89 0.88
N LEU A 35 -20.03 -9.56 -0.25
CA LEU A 35 -21.01 -9.71 -1.34
C LEU A 35 -22.23 -10.52 -0.90
N GLU A 36 -22.03 -11.60 -0.14
CA GLU A 36 -23.12 -12.44 0.37
C GLU A 36 -23.98 -11.70 1.39
N GLU A 37 -23.37 -10.91 2.28
CA GLU A 37 -24.10 -10.05 3.20
C GLU A 37 -24.92 -8.98 2.45
N ALA A 38 -24.33 -8.33 1.45
CA ALA A 38 -25.03 -7.34 0.65
C ALA A 38 -26.23 -7.95 -0.10
N ALA A 39 -26.03 -9.12 -0.72
CA ALA A 39 -27.07 -9.87 -1.42
C ALA A 39 -28.23 -10.27 -0.49
N ARG A 40 -27.93 -10.79 0.71
CA ARG A 40 -28.95 -11.13 1.72
C ARG A 40 -29.82 -9.95 2.12
N ASN A 41 -29.25 -8.75 2.10
CA ASN A 41 -29.94 -7.51 2.46
C ASN A 41 -30.58 -6.79 1.25
N GLY A 42 -30.48 -7.33 0.04
CA GLY A 42 -30.96 -6.68 -1.19
C GLY A 42 -30.23 -5.36 -1.49
N ARG A 43 -28.95 -5.25 -1.14
CA ARG A 43 -28.15 -4.02 -1.26
C ARG A 43 -26.92 -4.24 -2.15
N ILE A 44 -26.37 -3.13 -2.64
CA ILE A 44 -25.04 -3.12 -3.26
C ILE A 44 -23.99 -3.11 -2.15
N ALA A 45 -22.99 -3.97 -2.29
CA ALA A 45 -21.83 -4.07 -1.44
C ALA A 45 -21.05 -2.74 -1.42
N ARG A 46 -20.84 -2.16 -0.24
CA ARG A 46 -20.12 -0.89 -0.07
C ARG A 46 -18.74 -1.12 0.50
N LEU A 47 -17.74 -0.49 -0.10
CA LEU A 47 -16.36 -0.53 0.35
C LEU A 47 -16.00 0.79 1.04
N ASP A 48 -15.26 0.69 2.13
CA ASP A 48 -14.82 1.82 2.94
C ASP A 48 -13.35 2.12 2.60
N VAL A 49 -13.09 2.51 1.36
CA VAL A 49 -11.76 2.90 0.86
C VAL A 49 -11.92 4.11 -0.05
N LEU A 50 -10.81 4.79 -0.33
CA LEU A 50 -10.83 5.88 -1.30
C LEU A 50 -11.06 5.31 -2.71
N VAL A 51 -11.80 6.04 -3.54
CA VAL A 51 -12.08 5.61 -4.92
C VAL A 51 -10.81 5.39 -5.75
N ASP A 52 -9.82 6.27 -5.57
CA ASP A 52 -8.56 6.18 -6.31
C ASP A 52 -7.69 5.02 -5.82
N ASP A 53 -7.69 4.74 -4.51
CA ASP A 53 -6.98 3.59 -3.97
C ASP A 53 -7.57 2.29 -4.50
N PHE A 54 -8.91 2.21 -4.57
CA PHE A 54 -9.60 1.06 -5.12
C PHE A 54 -9.34 0.87 -6.62
N ARG A 55 -9.28 1.96 -7.40
CA ARG A 55 -8.89 1.89 -8.81
C ARG A 55 -7.50 1.29 -9.00
N GLU A 56 -6.55 1.68 -8.17
CA GLU A 56 -5.19 1.14 -8.24
C GLU A 56 -5.14 -0.33 -7.83
N PHE A 57 -5.93 -0.74 -6.84
CA PHE A 57 -6.11 -2.14 -6.50
C PHE A 57 -6.71 -2.95 -7.67
N LEU A 58 -7.73 -2.44 -8.35
CA LEU A 58 -8.31 -3.10 -9.53
C LEU A 58 -7.34 -3.15 -10.71
N TRP A 59 -6.56 -2.09 -10.92
CA TRP A 59 -5.47 -2.10 -11.90
C TRP A 59 -4.52 -3.27 -11.60
N PHE A 60 -4.13 -3.46 -10.34
CA PHE A 60 -3.26 -4.56 -9.93
C PHE A 60 -3.87 -5.93 -10.24
N LEU A 61 -5.15 -6.14 -9.91
CA LEU A 61 -5.81 -7.43 -10.18
C LEU A 61 -5.92 -7.75 -11.68
N ASN A 62 -6.02 -6.73 -12.53
CA ASN A 62 -6.14 -6.90 -13.98
C ASN A 62 -4.80 -6.78 -14.72
N ALA A 63 -3.71 -6.43 -14.03
CA ALA A 63 -2.43 -6.19 -14.66
C ALA A 63 -1.83 -7.50 -15.20
N ASN A 64 -1.60 -7.53 -16.51
CA ASN A 64 -0.83 -8.58 -17.15
C ASN A 64 0.68 -8.26 -17.09
N PRO A 65 1.58 -9.20 -17.45
CA PRO A 65 3.02 -8.96 -17.43
C PRO A 65 3.46 -7.71 -18.20
N SER A 66 2.86 -7.46 -19.37
CA SER A 66 3.15 -6.26 -20.18
C SER A 66 2.76 -4.95 -19.48
N THR A 67 1.68 -4.97 -18.69
CA THR A 67 1.23 -3.83 -17.89
C THR A 67 2.25 -3.51 -16.80
N PHE A 68 2.79 -4.54 -16.14
CA PHE A 68 3.86 -4.35 -15.16
C PHE A 68 5.16 -3.86 -15.81
N ASP A 69 5.48 -4.31 -17.02
CA ASP A 69 6.67 -3.83 -17.73
C ASP A 69 6.56 -2.35 -18.13
N ALA A 70 5.42 -1.94 -18.69
CA ALA A 70 5.14 -0.54 -19.00
C ALA A 70 5.18 0.34 -17.74
N TYR A 71 4.63 -0.15 -16.64
CA TYR A 71 4.69 0.53 -15.35
C TYR A 71 6.12 0.61 -14.79
N ARG A 72 6.92 -0.43 -14.96
CA ARG A 72 8.30 -0.48 -14.47
C ARG A 72 9.19 0.58 -15.13
N THR A 73 8.92 0.93 -16.39
CA THR A 73 9.70 1.94 -17.14
C THR A 73 9.26 3.38 -16.88
N GLN A 74 8.16 3.60 -16.16
CA GLN A 74 7.72 4.95 -15.79
C GLN A 74 8.79 5.66 -14.93
N ALA A 75 9.15 6.89 -15.33
CA ALA A 75 10.23 7.65 -14.70
C ALA A 75 9.88 8.14 -13.29
N ASP A 76 8.59 8.41 -13.05
CA ASP A 76 8.11 8.94 -11.77
C ASP A 76 8.14 7.86 -10.67
N VAL A 77 9.11 7.96 -9.76
CA VAL A 77 9.26 7.05 -8.62
C VAL A 77 8.17 7.30 -7.57
N GLU A 78 7.76 8.55 -7.36
CA GLU A 78 6.77 8.93 -6.36
C GLU A 78 5.40 8.39 -6.76
N ALA A 79 4.97 8.60 -8.00
CA ALA A 79 3.71 8.07 -8.51
C ALA A 79 3.66 6.53 -8.41
N ARG A 80 4.78 5.86 -8.73
CA ARG A 80 4.86 4.39 -8.58
C ARG A 80 4.79 3.95 -7.11
N PHE A 81 5.44 4.67 -6.21
CA PHE A 81 5.35 4.35 -4.80
C PHE A 81 3.92 4.53 -4.28
N LEU A 82 3.26 5.64 -4.64
CA LEU A 82 1.88 5.93 -4.25
C LEU A 82 0.90 4.89 -4.77
N ARG A 83 1.04 4.46 -6.03
CA ARG A 83 0.24 3.36 -6.58
C ARG A 83 0.39 2.08 -5.78
N TRP A 84 1.63 1.69 -5.46
CA TRP A 84 1.85 0.49 -4.66
C TRP A 84 1.31 0.60 -3.23
N LEU A 85 1.40 1.79 -2.65
CA LEU A 85 0.84 2.08 -1.34
C LEU A 85 -0.69 1.92 -1.36
N ALA A 86 -1.37 2.52 -2.34
CA ALA A 86 -2.81 2.36 -2.55
C ALA A 86 -3.23 0.89 -2.64
N VAL A 87 -2.54 0.09 -3.46
CA VAL A 87 -2.80 -1.36 -3.57
C VAL A 87 -2.61 -2.06 -2.23
N ALA A 88 -1.53 -1.75 -1.51
CA ALA A 88 -1.24 -2.36 -0.21
C ALA A 88 -2.30 -2.00 0.84
N THR A 89 -2.79 -0.76 0.85
CA THR A 89 -3.83 -0.26 1.76
C THR A 89 -5.15 -1.00 1.55
N VAL A 90 -5.62 -1.12 0.31
CA VAL A 90 -6.85 -1.87 0.01
C VAL A 90 -6.66 -3.35 0.32
N ALA A 91 -5.53 -3.93 -0.06
CA ALA A 91 -5.22 -5.33 0.18
C ALA A 91 -5.22 -5.67 1.67
N GLU A 92 -4.63 -4.81 2.51
CA GLU A 92 -4.62 -4.99 3.95
C GLU A 92 -6.04 -4.88 4.55
N LYS A 93 -6.80 -3.86 4.16
CA LYS A 93 -8.17 -3.64 4.68
C LYS A 93 -9.09 -4.82 4.42
N TYR A 94 -8.93 -5.47 3.27
CA TYR A 94 -9.72 -6.64 2.87
C TYR A 94 -8.96 -7.96 3.04
N ILE A 95 -7.90 -8.00 3.85
CA ILE A 95 -7.20 -9.23 4.25
C ILE A 95 -6.64 -10.03 3.04
N ALA A 96 -6.37 -9.37 1.91
CA ALA A 96 -5.65 -9.90 0.76
C ALA A 96 -4.14 -10.00 1.07
N THR A 97 -3.80 -10.87 2.02
CA THR A 97 -2.49 -10.92 2.71
C THR A 97 -1.32 -11.12 1.74
N GLU A 98 -1.48 -12.00 0.75
CA GLU A 98 -0.43 -12.27 -0.23
C GLU A 98 -0.17 -11.06 -1.13
N ILE A 99 -1.24 -10.39 -1.56
CA ILE A 99 -1.16 -9.15 -2.34
C ILE A 99 -0.47 -8.08 -1.53
N SER A 100 -0.94 -7.81 -0.31
CA SER A 100 -0.38 -6.80 0.58
C SER A 100 1.13 -7.01 0.79
N ARG A 101 1.54 -8.24 1.14
CA ARG A 101 2.95 -8.61 1.31
C ARG A 101 3.76 -8.41 0.04
N TRP A 102 3.23 -8.82 -1.10
CA TRP A 102 3.91 -8.68 -2.38
C TRP A 102 4.09 -7.20 -2.76
N THR A 103 3.07 -6.36 -2.58
CA THR A 103 3.15 -4.92 -2.84
C THR A 103 4.14 -4.22 -1.93
N VAL A 104 4.17 -4.55 -0.64
CA VAL A 104 5.18 -4.04 0.30
C VAL A 104 6.59 -4.39 -0.17
N LYS A 105 6.81 -5.63 -0.62
CA LYS A 105 8.10 -6.03 -1.19
C LYS A 105 8.46 -5.20 -2.44
N LYS A 106 7.50 -4.90 -3.32
CA LYS A 106 7.72 -4.05 -4.48
C LYS A 106 8.06 -2.62 -4.11
N MET A 107 7.42 -2.05 -3.09
CA MET A 107 7.74 -0.72 -2.57
C MET A 107 9.17 -0.67 -2.03
N VAL A 108 9.58 -1.65 -1.21
CA VAL A 108 10.96 -1.71 -0.69
C VAL A 108 11.97 -1.86 -1.83
N GLN A 109 11.69 -2.70 -2.83
CA GLN A 109 12.55 -2.83 -4.02
C GLN A 109 12.67 -1.52 -4.80
N LEU A 110 11.56 -0.80 -4.95
CA LEU A 110 11.52 0.50 -5.62
C LEU A 110 12.42 1.51 -4.88
N LEU A 111 12.27 1.62 -3.57
CA LEU A 111 13.07 2.53 -2.75
C LEU A 111 14.57 2.19 -2.77
N ARG A 112 14.92 0.90 -2.77
CA ARG A 112 16.31 0.44 -2.85
C ARG A 112 16.97 0.76 -4.19
N ARG A 113 16.22 0.71 -5.28
CA ARG A 113 16.76 0.85 -6.64
C ARG A 113 17.02 2.30 -7.04
N TYR A 114 16.25 3.24 -6.50
CA TYR A 114 16.24 4.62 -6.99
C TYR A 114 17.07 5.61 -6.17
N ASP A 115 17.95 5.13 -5.28
CA ASP A 115 18.76 5.98 -4.37
C ASP A 115 17.94 7.17 -3.85
N CYS A 116 16.74 6.86 -3.35
CA CYS A 116 15.84 7.89 -2.89
C CYS A 116 16.55 8.73 -1.84
N SER A 117 16.60 10.05 -2.07
CA SER A 117 17.18 10.97 -1.09
C SER A 117 16.47 10.79 0.25
N PRO A 118 17.15 11.02 1.39
CA PRO A 118 16.53 10.97 2.71
C PRO A 118 15.21 11.77 2.78
N THR A 119 15.15 12.93 2.12
CA THR A 119 13.94 13.77 2.03
C THR A 119 12.79 13.08 1.29
N GLN A 120 13.07 12.38 0.18
CA GLN A 120 12.06 11.60 -0.53
C GLN A 120 11.57 10.43 0.33
N LEU A 121 12.47 9.73 1.04
CA LEU A 121 12.08 8.66 1.96
C LEU A 121 11.18 9.18 3.08
N VAL A 122 11.51 10.32 3.69
CA VAL A 122 10.68 10.95 4.73
C VAL A 122 9.32 11.37 4.17
N ARG A 123 9.27 11.90 2.94
CA ARG A 123 8.01 12.27 2.28
C ARG A 123 7.14 11.04 2.03
N LEU A 124 7.71 9.98 1.47
CA LEU A 124 7.03 8.71 1.21
C LEU A 124 6.61 8.01 2.51
N TYR A 125 7.39 8.16 3.58
CA TYR A 125 7.03 7.72 4.92
C TYR A 125 5.82 8.48 5.47
N ARG A 126 5.80 9.82 5.39
CA ARG A 126 4.66 10.62 5.85
C ARG A 126 3.39 10.28 5.07
N LEU A 127 3.52 10.02 3.78
CA LEU A 127 2.42 9.55 2.93
C LEU A 127 1.91 8.18 3.40
N ALA A 128 2.81 7.24 3.73
CA ALA A 128 2.46 5.92 4.26
C ALA A 128 1.87 5.97 5.68
N GLN A 129 2.28 6.92 6.53
CA GLN A 129 1.72 7.09 7.88
C GLN A 129 0.27 7.59 7.88
N GLY A 130 -0.14 8.30 6.82
CA GLY A 130 -1.54 8.68 6.63
C GLY A 130 -2.45 7.50 6.26
N LEU A 131 -1.87 6.37 5.83
CA LEU A 131 -2.56 5.26 5.19
C LEU A 131 -2.29 3.93 5.94
N ALA A 132 -2.97 3.74 7.08
CA ALA A 132 -3.12 2.47 7.81
C ALA A 132 -1.82 1.67 8.16
N THR A 133 -2.00 0.42 8.62
CA THR A 133 -0.97 -0.46 9.21
C THR A 133 0.08 -0.97 8.21
N ALA A 134 -0.19 -0.94 6.90
CA ALA A 134 0.78 -1.29 5.85
C ALA A 134 2.04 -0.40 5.92
N GLY A 135 1.89 0.85 6.36
CA GLY A 135 3.01 1.75 6.62
C GLY A 135 4.00 1.23 7.67
N LEU A 136 3.54 0.48 8.68
CA LEU A 136 4.38 -0.08 9.75
C LEU A 136 5.26 -1.24 9.27
N LEU A 137 4.77 -2.10 8.37
CA LEU A 137 5.53 -3.23 7.82
C LEU A 137 6.60 -2.77 6.82
N VAL A 138 6.26 -1.79 5.98
CA VAL A 138 7.22 -1.08 5.13
C VAL A 138 8.29 -0.42 6.00
N PHE A 139 7.88 0.22 7.10
CA PHE A 139 8.77 0.87 8.05
C PHE A 139 9.73 -0.07 8.76
N HIS A 140 9.27 -1.21 9.29
CA HIS A 140 10.17 -2.16 9.95
C HIS A 140 11.26 -2.66 8.99
N SER A 141 10.86 -2.93 7.74
CA SER A 141 11.77 -3.40 6.69
C SER A 141 12.77 -2.32 6.26
N LEU A 142 12.32 -1.07 6.11
CA LEU A 142 13.17 0.06 5.75
C LEU A 142 14.09 0.48 6.88
N ARG A 143 13.62 0.52 8.13
CA ARG A 143 14.41 0.90 9.32
C ARG A 143 15.62 -0.01 9.51
N LEU A 144 15.45 -1.32 9.34
CA LEU A 144 16.56 -2.28 9.44
C LEU A 144 17.60 -2.08 8.34
N ASP A 145 17.17 -1.71 7.14
CA ASP A 145 18.06 -1.45 6.00
C ASP A 145 18.77 -0.10 6.13
N TRP A 146 18.06 0.90 6.65
CA TRP A 146 18.57 2.24 6.91
C TRP A 146 19.61 2.24 8.02
N ALA A 147 19.34 1.54 9.13
CA ALA A 147 20.31 1.36 10.21
C ALA A 147 21.63 0.75 9.72
N ARG A 148 21.58 -0.23 8.81
CA ARG A 148 22.79 -0.80 8.20
C ARG A 148 23.54 0.16 7.29
N LYS A 149 22.82 1.00 6.53
CA LYS A 149 23.46 1.98 5.64
C LYS A 149 24.10 3.15 6.40
N ILE A 150 23.49 3.56 7.51
CA ILE A 150 24.00 4.62 8.39
C ILE A 150 25.27 4.16 9.11
N ASP A 151 25.31 2.92 9.60
CA ASP A 151 26.47 2.31 10.27
C ASP A 151 27.71 2.20 9.36
N GLN A 152 27.51 2.32 8.04
CA GLN A 152 28.57 2.29 7.02
C GLN A 152 28.92 3.68 6.47
N SER A 153 28.25 4.74 6.93
CA SER A 153 28.50 6.10 6.48
C SER A 153 29.56 6.79 7.36
N PRO A 154 30.60 7.42 6.77
CA PRO A 154 31.63 8.13 7.54
C PRO A 154 31.15 9.48 8.11
N ASP A 155 29.96 9.93 7.75
CA ASP A 155 29.41 11.22 8.19
C ASP A 155 28.37 11.03 9.32
N PRO A 156 28.40 11.85 10.39
CA PRO A 156 27.44 11.75 11.48
C PRO A 156 26.03 12.10 11.01
N VAL A 157 25.13 11.12 11.04
CA VAL A 157 23.72 11.29 10.66
C VAL A 157 22.92 11.90 11.81
N VAL A 158 22.29 13.05 11.56
CA VAL A 158 21.37 13.69 12.51
C VAL A 158 20.06 12.90 12.55
N TRP A 159 19.77 12.29 13.70
CA TRP A 159 18.53 11.58 13.93
C TRP A 159 17.37 12.58 14.12
N ILE A 160 16.41 12.59 13.19
CA ILE A 160 15.11 13.23 13.41
C ILE A 160 14.14 12.13 13.86
N ILE A 161 14.06 11.92 15.17
CA ILE A 161 13.05 11.04 15.77
C ILE A 161 11.74 11.85 15.82
N PRO A 162 10.63 11.38 15.20
CA PRO A 162 9.35 12.04 15.34
C PRO A 162 8.90 11.99 16.81
N ALA A 163 8.47 13.14 17.34
CA ALA A 163 8.17 13.40 18.76
C ALA A 163 7.08 12.51 19.40
N ARG A 164 6.53 11.52 18.69
CA ARG A 164 5.54 10.58 19.27
C ARG A 164 6.16 9.53 20.19
N ASP A 165 7.46 9.24 20.07
CA ASP A 165 8.16 8.26 20.92
C ASP A 165 8.82 8.88 22.17
N VAL A 166 8.77 10.21 22.32
CA VAL A 166 9.22 10.92 23.51
C VAL A 166 8.00 11.66 24.02
N GLY A 167 7.48 11.28 25.19
CA GLY A 167 6.23 11.81 25.77
C GLY A 167 6.29 13.28 26.18
N ASP A 168 6.90 14.13 25.37
CA ASP A 168 7.11 15.54 25.62
C ASP A 168 7.02 16.32 24.30
N ASN A 169 6.15 17.33 24.24
CA ASN A 169 5.77 18.07 23.02
C ASN A 169 6.86 19.05 22.54
N SER A 170 8.14 18.74 22.73
CA SER A 170 9.26 19.53 22.22
C SER A 170 10.07 18.73 21.18
N LEU A 171 10.25 19.32 20.00
CA LEU A 171 11.21 18.85 19.00
C LEU A 171 12.63 19.04 19.55
N GLN A 172 13.14 18.07 20.30
CA GLN A 172 14.55 18.04 20.65
C GLN A 172 15.33 17.28 19.58
N ALA A 173 16.07 18.01 18.73
CA ALA A 173 17.14 17.43 17.95
C ALA A 173 18.30 17.09 18.92
N ARG A 174 18.54 15.80 19.17
CA ARG A 174 19.77 15.35 19.83
C ARG A 174 20.70 14.74 18.81
N ALA A 175 21.84 15.39 18.60
CA ALA A 175 22.99 14.75 17.96
C ALA A 175 23.56 13.72 18.93
N TYR A 176 23.66 12.46 18.50
CA TYR A 176 24.45 11.44 19.19
C TYR A 176 25.71 11.22 18.35
N LEU A 177 26.86 11.49 18.98
CA LEU A 177 28.20 11.22 18.44
C LEU A 177 28.56 9.75 18.61
#